data_AF-A0A173Z2Y4-F1
#
_entry.id   AF-A0A173Z2Y4-F1
#
_cell.length_a   1.000
_cell.length_b   1.000
_cell.length_c   1.000
_cell.angle_alpha   90.00
_cell.angle_beta   90.00
_cell.angle_gamma   90.00
#
_symmetry.space_group_name_H-M   'P 1'
#
loop_
_entity.id
_entity.type
_entity.pdbx_description
1 polymer ?
#
loop_
_entity_poly.entity_id
_entity_poly.type
_entity_poly.pdbx_seq_one_letter_code
_entity_poly.pdbx_strand_id
1 'polypeptide(L)'
;MLEQLIFTMGGPLRAGSLRVEVAVRERKVYVGVARADSLEELPQELAPDALVELPNGRRWLRKLDKLAIAQRWRSRFTASAPLSADTRWQLLYKEQGKNARHIIGLGAFPENWTSFVDCLNELPDVAIQQQNHLEYIRFLLVEKVPVITGRKRTVVELREKLVLDRRKRMILYNRHKEDFGTERHAYDLPKAVSNLLDALDKPAAFEQRLHVRCIDGSDTGARLIVRWQRHDRLEAGLTCHYDAQDMPADWPLFLRMLHEAMGGIRGRFFALDRFPFESAAQASAQP
;
A
#
# COMPACT_ATOMS: atom_id res chain seq x y z
N MET A 1 3.23 -15.11 24.18
CA MET A 1 3.82 -16.03 23.17
C MET A 1 2.69 -16.85 22.59
N LEU A 2 2.69 -17.07 21.28
CA LEU A 2 1.66 -17.89 20.62
C LEU A 2 1.59 -19.29 21.25
N GLU A 3 0.37 -19.76 21.48
CA GLU A 3 0.04 -21.15 21.81
C GLU A 3 -0.58 -21.85 20.60
N GLN A 4 -1.58 -21.21 19.98
CA GLN A 4 -2.31 -21.77 18.84
C GLN A 4 -2.77 -20.65 17.89
N LEU A 5 -2.69 -20.91 16.59
CA LEU A 5 -3.26 -20.09 15.53
C LEU A 5 -4.05 -21.00 14.58
N ILE A 6 -5.29 -20.65 14.29
CA ILE A 6 -6.09 -21.31 13.25
C ILE A 6 -6.58 -20.22 12.31
N PHE A 7 -6.19 -20.30 11.05
CA PHE A 7 -6.59 -19.35 10.02
C PHE A 7 -7.38 -20.06 8.94
N THR A 8 -8.54 -19.53 8.58
CA THR A 8 -9.32 -19.99 7.43
C THR A 8 -9.59 -18.85 6.48
N MET A 9 -9.58 -19.14 5.18
CA MET A 9 -9.88 -18.17 4.13
C MET A 9 -10.55 -18.84 2.94
N GLY A 10 -11.54 -18.15 2.35
CA GLY A 10 -12.14 -18.46 1.06
C GLY A 10 -12.49 -17.19 0.30
N GLY A 11 -12.80 -17.32 -0.99
CA GLY A 11 -13.15 -16.21 -1.89
C GLY A 11 -12.03 -15.82 -2.85
N PRO A 12 -12.18 -14.73 -3.63
CA PRO A 12 -11.43 -14.47 -4.87
C PRO A 12 -9.92 -14.28 -4.72
N LEU A 13 -9.42 -14.04 -3.50
CA LEU A 13 -7.98 -13.98 -3.21
C LEU A 13 -7.29 -15.36 -3.23
N ARG A 14 -8.04 -16.45 -3.43
CA ARG A 14 -7.49 -17.79 -3.67
C ARG A 14 -8.50 -18.67 -4.41
N ALA A 15 -8.02 -19.56 -5.26
CA ALA A 15 -8.85 -20.66 -5.76
C ALA A 15 -9.14 -21.64 -4.61
N GLY A 16 -10.43 -21.87 -4.33
CA GLY A 16 -10.88 -22.72 -3.23
C GLY A 16 -10.70 -22.10 -1.85
N SER A 17 -10.76 -22.95 -0.83
CA SER A 17 -10.68 -22.60 0.58
C SER A 17 -9.46 -23.21 1.24
N LEU A 18 -8.93 -22.50 2.24
CA LEU A 18 -7.71 -22.86 2.96
C LEU A 18 -7.99 -22.88 4.46
N ARG A 19 -7.44 -23.88 5.15
CA ARG A 19 -7.22 -23.88 6.59
C ARG A 19 -5.75 -24.04 6.89
N VAL A 20 -5.22 -23.20 7.78
CA VAL A 20 -3.87 -23.30 8.33
C VAL A 20 -3.99 -23.41 9.84
N GLU A 21 -3.40 -24.45 10.41
CA GLU A 21 -3.25 -24.58 11.86
C GLU A 21 -1.79 -24.49 12.24
N VAL A 22 -1.51 -23.72 13.29
CA VAL A 22 -0.19 -23.62 13.90
C VAL A 22 -0.33 -23.85 15.39
N ALA A 23 0.45 -24.78 15.92
CA ALA A 23 0.51 -25.08 17.35
C ALA A 23 1.95 -24.93 17.86
N VAL A 24 2.11 -24.33 19.04
CA VAL A 24 3.42 -24.19 19.69
C VAL A 24 3.48 -25.14 20.88
N ARG A 25 4.30 -26.19 20.77
CA ARG A 25 4.52 -27.19 21.83
C ARG A 25 6.01 -27.24 22.14
N GLU A 26 6.38 -27.21 23.42
CA GLU A 26 7.78 -27.33 23.86
C GLU A 26 8.76 -26.37 23.14
N ARG A 27 8.30 -25.13 22.83
CA ARG A 27 9.06 -24.12 22.07
C ARG A 27 9.39 -24.49 20.61
N LYS A 28 8.74 -25.52 20.08
CA LYS A 28 8.70 -25.90 18.66
C LYS A 28 7.37 -25.46 18.04
N VAL A 29 7.40 -25.22 16.74
CA VAL A 29 6.23 -24.80 15.97
C VAL A 29 5.82 -25.95 15.07
N TYR A 30 4.56 -26.31 15.12
CA TYR A 30 3.96 -27.35 14.29
C TYR A 30 2.91 -26.72 13.41
N VAL A 31 2.85 -27.14 12.15
CA VAL A 31 2.01 -26.52 11.13
C VAL A 31 1.29 -27.61 10.34
N GLY A 32 0.01 -27.40 10.09
CA GLY A 32 -0.80 -28.25 9.22
C GLY A 32 -1.66 -27.39 8.31
N VAL A 33 -1.95 -27.91 7.13
CA VAL A 33 -2.70 -27.20 6.10
C VAL A 33 -3.73 -28.13 5.49
N ALA A 34 -4.97 -27.66 5.34
CA ALA A 34 -6.00 -28.31 4.54
C ALA A 34 -6.55 -27.37 3.47
N ARG A 35 -7.01 -27.97 2.36
CA ARG A 35 -7.59 -27.27 1.22
C ARG A 35 -8.89 -27.97 0.83
N ALA A 36 -9.85 -27.20 0.37
CA ALA A 36 -11.12 -27.69 -0.14
C ALA A 36 -11.66 -26.73 -1.21
N ASP A 37 -12.74 -27.07 -1.89
CA ASP A 37 -13.34 -26.18 -2.90
C ASP A 37 -14.17 -25.07 -2.23
N SER A 38 -14.81 -25.37 -1.10
CA SER A 38 -15.61 -24.45 -0.30
C SER A 38 -15.15 -24.37 1.17
N LEU A 39 -15.58 -23.34 1.90
CA LEU A 39 -15.23 -23.17 3.31
C LEU A 39 -15.90 -24.24 4.19
N GLU A 40 -17.07 -24.69 3.76
CA GLU A 40 -17.91 -25.69 4.41
C GLU A 40 -17.31 -27.10 4.35
N GLU A 41 -16.48 -27.38 3.33
CA GLU A 41 -15.78 -28.65 3.15
C GLU A 41 -14.45 -28.74 3.92
N LEU A 42 -13.97 -27.63 4.48
CA LEU A 42 -12.75 -27.66 5.29
C LEU A 42 -12.97 -28.49 6.56
N PRO A 43 -11.98 -29.32 6.96
CA PRO A 43 -12.08 -30.06 8.21
C PRO A 43 -12.17 -29.09 9.40
N GLN A 44 -12.99 -29.44 10.39
CA GLN A 44 -13.14 -28.64 11.62
C GLN A 44 -11.85 -28.60 12.45
N GLU A 45 -11.06 -29.66 12.40
CA GLU A 45 -9.76 -29.82 13.06
C GLU A 45 -8.86 -30.68 12.17
N LEU A 46 -7.57 -30.36 12.13
CA LEU A 46 -6.57 -31.22 11.49
C LEU A 46 -6.19 -32.37 12.40
N ALA A 47 -5.97 -33.54 11.82
CA ALA A 47 -5.48 -34.69 12.57
C ALA A 47 -4.11 -34.35 13.22
N PRO A 48 -3.84 -34.78 14.47
CA PRO A 48 -2.61 -34.39 15.18
C PRO A 48 -1.31 -34.75 14.47
N ASP A 49 -1.32 -35.80 13.66
CA ASP A 49 -0.23 -36.30 12.82
C ASP A 49 -0.06 -35.51 11.51
N ALA A 50 -1.08 -34.76 11.09
CA ALA A 50 -0.98 -33.82 9.96
C ALA A 50 -0.18 -32.55 10.31
N LEU A 51 0.11 -32.32 11.59
CA LEU A 51 0.92 -31.19 12.07
C LEU A 51 2.42 -31.54 12.02
N VAL A 52 3.14 -30.92 11.08
CA VAL A 52 4.58 -31.15 10.88
C VAL A 52 5.40 -30.06 11.57
N GLU A 53 6.53 -30.41 12.19
CA GLU A 53 7.44 -29.42 12.79
C GLU A 53 7.99 -28.47 11.70
N LEU A 54 7.81 -27.16 11.90
CA LEU A 54 8.30 -26.12 11.01
C LEU A 54 9.79 -25.85 11.28
N PRO A 55 10.68 -26.09 10.30
CA PRO A 55 12.08 -25.72 10.43
C PRO A 55 12.22 -24.22 10.67
N ASN A 56 13.08 -23.82 11.61
CA ASN A 56 13.25 -22.42 12.02
C ASN A 56 11.97 -21.73 12.53
N GLY A 57 11.00 -22.49 13.09
CA GLY A 57 9.75 -21.93 13.59
C GLY A 57 9.88 -20.76 14.57
N ARG A 58 10.98 -20.66 15.33
CA ARG A 58 11.28 -19.50 16.18
C ARG A 58 11.42 -18.18 15.39
N ARG A 59 12.02 -18.23 14.19
CA ARG A 59 12.13 -17.05 13.31
C ARG A 59 10.74 -16.61 12.82
N TRP A 60 9.91 -17.58 12.47
CA TRP A 60 8.52 -17.35 12.04
C TRP A 60 7.70 -16.73 13.19
N LEU A 61 7.77 -17.28 14.41
CA LEU A 61 7.10 -16.71 15.59
C LEU A 61 7.47 -15.26 15.85
N ARG A 62 8.76 -14.90 15.73
CA ARG A 62 9.20 -13.50 15.88
C ARG A 62 8.61 -12.57 14.82
N LYS A 63 8.34 -13.05 13.60
CA LYS A 63 7.68 -12.27 12.56
C LYS A 63 6.20 -12.08 12.89
N LEU A 64 5.53 -13.15 13.32
CA LEU A 64 4.14 -13.11 13.75
C LEU A 64 3.94 -12.16 14.95
N ASP A 65 4.81 -12.21 15.96
CA ASP A 65 4.73 -11.36 17.14
C ASP A 65 4.83 -9.86 16.79
N LYS A 66 5.59 -9.49 15.75
CA LYS A 66 5.69 -8.10 15.27
C LYS A 66 4.38 -7.56 14.69
N LEU A 67 3.46 -8.43 14.31
CA LEU A 67 2.14 -8.02 13.81
C LEU A 67 1.24 -7.52 14.94
N ALA A 68 1.57 -7.83 16.19
CA ALA A 68 0.82 -7.40 17.38
C ALA A 68 -0.69 -7.68 17.25
N ILE A 69 -1.05 -8.86 16.74
CA ILE A 69 -2.44 -9.27 16.47
C ILE A 69 -3.30 -9.13 17.73
N ALA A 70 -2.79 -9.62 18.86
CA ALA A 70 -3.49 -9.58 20.15
C ALA A 70 -3.82 -8.15 20.60
N GLN A 71 -2.99 -7.16 20.28
CA GLN A 71 -3.17 -5.77 20.73
C GLN A 71 -3.87 -4.86 19.70
N ARG A 72 -3.62 -5.05 18.40
CA ARG A 72 -4.00 -4.09 17.36
C ARG A 72 -5.23 -4.49 16.55
N TRP A 73 -5.52 -5.79 16.45
CA TRP A 73 -6.60 -6.24 15.59
C TRP A 73 -7.94 -6.17 16.32
N ARG A 74 -8.95 -5.61 15.64
CA ARG A 74 -10.35 -5.67 16.07
C ARG A 74 -10.89 -7.08 15.90
N SER A 75 -12.00 -7.41 16.55
CA SER A 75 -12.60 -8.74 16.42
C SER A 75 -13.38 -8.94 15.11
N ARG A 76 -13.77 -7.86 14.42
CA ARG A 76 -14.56 -7.93 13.20
C ARG A 76 -14.13 -6.87 12.19
N PHE A 77 -14.00 -7.28 10.93
CA PHE A 77 -13.73 -6.42 9.78
C PHE A 77 -14.79 -6.66 8.72
N THR A 78 -15.58 -5.64 8.38
CA THR A 78 -16.59 -5.75 7.33
C THR A 78 -16.39 -4.61 6.35
N ALA A 79 -16.24 -4.92 5.06
CA ALA A 79 -16.20 -3.87 4.04
C ALA A 79 -17.59 -3.30 3.78
N SER A 80 -17.66 -2.00 3.54
CA SER A 80 -18.91 -1.31 3.20
C SER A 80 -19.31 -1.51 1.73
N ALA A 81 -18.39 -2.01 0.87
CA ALA A 81 -18.60 -2.17 -0.57
C ALA A 81 -18.60 -3.66 -0.99
N PRO A 82 -19.42 -4.05 -2.00
CA PRO A 82 -19.70 -5.44 -2.35
C PRO A 82 -18.51 -6.20 -2.96
N LEU A 83 -17.65 -5.56 -3.77
CA LEU A 83 -16.50 -6.23 -4.43
C LEU A 83 -15.47 -6.79 -3.44
N SER A 84 -15.35 -6.18 -2.28
CA SER A 84 -14.54 -6.70 -1.18
C SER A 84 -15.20 -7.91 -0.51
N ALA A 85 -16.54 -7.94 -0.44
CA ALA A 85 -17.31 -8.81 0.47
C ALA A 85 -17.27 -10.31 0.14
N ASP A 86 -16.74 -10.71 -1.02
CA ASP A 86 -16.65 -12.12 -1.40
C ASP A 86 -15.52 -12.86 -0.67
N THR A 87 -14.51 -12.14 -0.20
CA THR A 87 -13.43 -12.75 0.59
C THR A 87 -13.86 -12.89 2.05
N ARG A 88 -13.93 -14.13 2.53
CA ARG A 88 -14.24 -14.48 3.91
C ARG A 88 -13.01 -15.06 4.58
N TRP A 89 -12.67 -14.55 5.76
CA TRP A 89 -11.57 -15.10 6.55
C TRP A 89 -11.89 -15.11 8.04
N GLN A 90 -11.29 -16.06 8.75
CA GLN A 90 -11.38 -16.17 10.20
C GLN A 90 -10.00 -16.50 10.78
N LEU A 91 -9.75 -16.00 11.99
CA LEU A 91 -8.53 -16.23 12.73
C LEU A 91 -8.89 -16.51 14.19
N LEU A 92 -8.55 -17.71 14.67
CA LEU A 92 -8.41 -18.01 16.09
C LEU A 92 -6.96 -17.77 16.47
N TYR A 93 -6.74 -16.88 17.44
CA TYR A 93 -5.40 -16.55 17.94
C TYR A 93 -5.36 -16.71 19.46
N LYS A 94 -4.57 -17.67 19.95
CA LYS A 94 -4.40 -17.98 21.37
C LYS A 94 -2.96 -17.76 21.79
N GLU A 95 -2.76 -16.93 22.81
CA GLU A 95 -1.47 -16.79 23.50
C GLU A 95 -1.47 -17.59 24.79
N GLN A 96 -0.30 -18.08 25.20
CA GLN A 96 -0.14 -18.78 26.47
C GLN A 96 -0.66 -17.95 27.65
N GLY A 97 -1.52 -18.58 28.46
CA GLY A 97 -2.12 -17.96 29.64
C GLY A 97 -3.17 -16.88 29.33
N LYS A 98 -3.61 -16.73 28.08
CA LYS A 98 -4.67 -15.80 27.67
C LYS A 98 -5.82 -16.52 26.99
N ASN A 99 -6.99 -15.89 27.01
CA ASN A 99 -8.16 -16.38 26.29
C ASN A 99 -7.92 -16.32 24.77
N ALA A 100 -8.46 -17.32 24.06
CA ALA A 100 -8.43 -17.34 22.61
C ALA A 100 -9.24 -16.16 22.05
N ARG A 101 -8.68 -15.45 21.07
CA ARG A 101 -9.37 -14.40 20.32
C ARG A 101 -9.88 -14.96 19.01
N HIS A 102 -11.16 -14.72 18.73
CA HIS A 102 -11.77 -15.00 17.45
C HIS A 102 -11.91 -13.69 16.68
N ILE A 103 -11.29 -13.65 15.50
CA ILE A 103 -11.29 -12.47 14.62
C ILE A 103 -11.87 -12.90 13.28
N ILE A 104 -12.83 -12.15 12.77
CA ILE A 104 -13.51 -12.47 11.51
C ILE A 104 -13.43 -11.29 10.54
N GLY A 105 -13.34 -11.60 9.26
CA GLY A 105 -13.38 -10.60 8.20
C GLY A 105 -14.23 -11.00 7.01
N LEU A 106 -14.97 -10.02 6.52
CA LEU A 106 -15.79 -10.09 5.30
C LEU A 106 -15.37 -8.93 4.41
N GLY A 107 -14.41 -9.19 3.54
CA GLY A 107 -13.88 -8.24 2.57
C GLY A 107 -13.10 -7.06 3.09
N ALA A 108 -12.95 -6.94 4.41
CA ALA A 108 -12.09 -5.96 5.03
C ALA A 108 -10.97 -6.66 5.78
N PHE A 109 -9.84 -5.96 5.87
CA PHE A 109 -8.59 -6.51 6.37
C PHE A 109 -7.93 -5.52 7.35
N PRO A 110 -7.14 -6.00 8.32
CA PRO A 110 -6.33 -5.15 9.18
C PRO A 110 -5.23 -4.42 8.39
N GLU A 111 -4.74 -3.31 8.93
CA GLU A 111 -3.72 -2.46 8.29
C GLU A 111 -2.45 -3.22 7.87
N ASN A 112 -2.02 -4.21 8.66
CA ASN A 112 -0.86 -5.06 8.40
C ASN A 112 -1.22 -6.44 7.83
N TRP A 113 -2.36 -6.56 7.15
CA TRP A 113 -2.82 -7.81 6.54
C TRP A 113 -1.81 -8.41 5.56
N THR A 114 -1.21 -7.59 4.70
CA THR A 114 -0.15 -8.02 3.78
C THR A 114 0.98 -8.73 4.51
N SER A 115 1.50 -8.13 5.58
CA SER A 115 2.57 -8.74 6.38
C SER A 115 2.12 -10.02 7.11
N PHE A 116 0.83 -10.13 7.44
CA PHE A 116 0.27 -11.38 7.98
C PHE A 116 0.22 -12.47 6.91
N VAL A 117 -0.25 -12.15 5.69
CA VAL A 117 -0.29 -13.10 4.57
C VAL A 117 1.13 -13.50 4.16
N ASP A 118 2.10 -12.59 4.14
CA ASP A 118 3.52 -12.90 3.94
C ASP A 118 4.02 -13.91 4.97
N CYS A 119 3.67 -13.70 6.25
CA CYS A 119 4.03 -14.60 7.32
C CYS A 119 3.40 -15.99 7.12
N LEU A 120 2.15 -16.08 6.65
CA LEU A 120 1.50 -17.34 6.34
C LEU A 120 2.10 -18.02 5.10
N ASN A 121 2.46 -17.28 4.05
CA ASN A 121 3.07 -17.82 2.83
C ASN A 121 4.50 -18.35 3.05
N GLU A 122 5.14 -18.08 4.19
CA GLU A 122 6.39 -18.74 4.60
C GLU A 122 6.17 -20.18 5.11
N LEU A 123 4.92 -20.58 5.37
CA LEU A 123 4.57 -21.91 5.84
C LEU A 123 4.54 -22.91 4.67
N PRO A 124 4.90 -24.18 4.90
CA PRO A 124 4.81 -25.21 3.88
C PRO A 124 3.35 -25.34 3.40
N ASP A 125 3.18 -25.53 2.09
CA ASP A 125 1.89 -25.74 1.45
C ASP A 125 0.86 -24.60 1.62
N VAL A 126 1.30 -23.40 1.98
CA VAL A 126 0.47 -22.20 2.00
C VAL A 126 0.79 -21.29 0.82
N ALA A 127 -0.22 -20.97 0.01
CA ALA A 127 -0.14 -20.02 -1.10
C ALA A 127 -1.42 -19.18 -1.16
N ILE A 128 -1.38 -18.00 -0.55
CA ILE A 128 -2.46 -17.02 -0.54
C ILE A 128 -2.06 -15.90 -1.49
N GLN A 129 -2.89 -15.59 -2.49
CA GLN A 129 -2.62 -14.46 -3.37
C GLN A 129 -2.83 -13.16 -2.59
N GLN A 130 -1.90 -12.23 -2.79
CA GLN A 130 -2.00 -10.91 -2.20
C GLN A 130 -2.46 -9.91 -3.25
N GLN A 131 -3.20 -8.89 -2.81
CA GLN A 131 -3.39 -7.72 -3.65
C GLN A 131 -2.03 -7.07 -3.89
N ASN A 132 -1.64 -7.03 -5.16
CA ASN A 132 -0.36 -6.48 -5.59
C ASN A 132 -0.42 -4.95 -5.56
N HIS A 133 -0.41 -4.37 -4.37
CA HIS A 133 -0.57 -2.94 -4.14
C HIS A 133 0.76 -2.19 -4.27
N LEU A 134 0.67 -0.86 -4.36
CA LEU A 134 1.81 0.05 -4.43
C LEU A 134 2.60 0.11 -3.10
N GLU A 135 3.86 -0.30 -3.14
CA GLU A 135 4.79 -0.24 -2.00
C GLU A 135 5.67 1.01 -2.02
N TYR A 136 6.06 1.42 -3.23
CA TYR A 136 6.97 2.53 -3.45
C TYR A 136 6.57 3.26 -4.71
N ILE A 137 6.61 4.59 -4.66
CA ILE A 137 6.55 5.42 -5.85
C ILE A 137 7.46 6.62 -5.70
N ARG A 138 8.14 6.93 -6.80
CA ARG A 138 9.00 8.09 -6.96
C ARG A 138 8.54 8.88 -8.16
N PHE A 139 8.35 10.16 -7.92
CA PHE A 139 8.13 11.15 -8.93
C PHE A 139 9.36 12.03 -9.06
N LEU A 140 9.71 12.38 -10.29
CA LEU A 140 10.69 13.40 -10.61
C LEU A 140 10.06 14.36 -11.62
N LEU A 141 9.67 15.53 -11.12
CA LEU A 141 9.21 16.65 -11.92
C LEU A 141 10.43 17.38 -12.48
N VAL A 142 10.44 17.60 -13.80
CA VAL A 142 11.44 18.40 -14.50
C VAL A 142 10.71 19.47 -15.29
N GLU A 143 11.06 20.73 -15.07
CA GLU A 143 10.41 21.85 -15.73
C GLU A 143 11.39 22.97 -16.01
N LYS A 144 11.32 23.54 -17.22
CA LYS A 144 12.08 24.73 -17.60
C LYS A 144 11.24 25.96 -17.30
N VAL A 145 11.67 26.77 -16.34
CA VAL A 145 10.91 27.94 -15.88
C VAL A 145 11.68 29.21 -16.21
N PRO A 146 11.04 30.24 -16.80
CA PRO A 146 11.66 31.54 -16.91
C PRO A 146 11.73 32.21 -15.52
N VAL A 147 12.94 32.55 -15.08
CA VAL A 147 13.22 33.31 -13.88
C VAL A 147 13.66 34.71 -14.27
N ILE A 148 13.02 35.72 -13.68
CA ILE A 148 13.38 37.13 -13.91
C ILE A 148 14.22 37.57 -12.71
N THR A 149 15.50 37.86 -12.96
CA THR A 149 16.41 38.41 -11.96
C THR A 149 16.84 39.81 -12.42
N GLY A 150 16.21 40.85 -11.84
CA GLY A 150 16.40 42.24 -12.30
C GLY A 150 15.89 42.43 -13.72
N ARG A 151 16.77 42.84 -14.65
CA ARG A 151 16.43 43.05 -16.08
C ARG A 151 16.70 41.82 -16.97
N LYS A 152 17.28 40.73 -16.45
CA LYS A 152 17.60 39.53 -17.22
C LYS A 152 16.54 38.45 -17.01
N ARG A 153 16.06 37.86 -18.11
CA ARG A 153 15.18 36.70 -18.14
C ARG A 153 16.03 35.48 -18.50
N THR A 154 16.24 34.58 -17.55
CA THR A 154 16.97 33.32 -17.76
C THR A 154 16.00 32.15 -17.65
N VAL A 155 16.21 31.11 -18.45
CA VAL A 155 15.46 29.86 -18.31
C VAL A 155 16.26 28.95 -17.40
N VAL A 156 15.66 28.55 -16.28
CA VAL A 156 16.28 27.70 -15.27
C VAL A 156 15.56 26.36 -15.26
N GLU A 157 16.31 25.26 -15.22
CA GLU A 157 15.72 23.94 -15.05
C GLU A 157 15.48 23.66 -13.56
N LEU A 158 14.23 23.41 -13.23
CA LEU A 158 13.79 23.07 -11.88
C LEU A 158 13.51 21.57 -11.81
N ARG A 159 14.05 20.91 -10.79
CA ARG A 159 13.86 19.48 -10.54
C ARG A 159 13.29 19.26 -9.15
N GLU A 160 12.10 18.68 -9.05
CA GLU A 160 11.51 18.28 -7.78
C GLU A 160 11.33 16.77 -7.74
N LYS A 161 11.82 16.14 -6.66
CA LYS A 161 11.71 14.71 -6.44
C LYS A 161 10.79 14.47 -5.25
N LEU A 162 9.76 13.68 -5.45
CA LEU A 162 8.87 13.19 -4.39
C LEU A 162 8.98 11.68 -4.32
N VAL A 163 9.04 11.12 -3.13
CA VAL A 163 9.06 9.67 -2.89
C VAL A 163 8.10 9.34 -1.76
N LEU A 164 7.27 8.33 -1.97
CA LEU A 164 6.48 7.67 -0.93
C LEU A 164 6.99 6.23 -0.83
N ASP A 165 7.36 5.82 0.38
CA ASP A 165 7.95 4.50 0.63
C ASP A 165 7.28 3.84 1.84
N ARG A 166 6.41 2.86 1.58
CA ARG A 166 5.66 2.12 2.61
C ARG A 166 6.60 1.37 3.55
N ARG A 167 7.67 0.78 3.01
CA ARG A 167 8.63 -0.02 3.78
C ARG A 167 9.47 0.85 4.72
N LYS A 168 9.92 2.00 4.24
CA LYS A 168 10.64 3.01 5.05
C LYS A 168 9.73 3.94 5.85
N ARG A 169 8.41 3.81 5.69
CA ARG A 169 7.37 4.59 6.40
C ARG A 169 7.49 6.09 6.20
N MET A 170 8.08 6.52 5.08
CA MET A 170 8.45 7.92 4.90
C MET A 170 8.00 8.53 3.58
N ILE A 171 7.85 9.85 3.64
CA ILE A 171 7.73 10.74 2.49
C ILE A 171 9.04 11.52 2.39
N LEU A 172 9.64 11.55 1.21
CA LEU A 172 10.83 12.36 0.90
C LEU A 172 10.50 13.33 -0.21
N TYR A 173 10.72 14.61 0.04
CA TYR A 173 10.55 15.67 -0.96
C TYR A 173 11.85 16.46 -1.08
N ASN A 174 12.44 16.47 -2.27
CA ASN A 174 13.64 17.23 -2.58
C ASN A 174 13.32 18.23 -3.69
N ARG A 175 13.80 19.45 -3.53
CA ARG A 175 13.71 20.50 -4.55
C ARG A 175 15.10 20.96 -4.90
N HIS A 176 15.51 20.70 -6.14
CA HIS A 176 16.73 21.22 -6.70
C HIS A 176 16.38 22.35 -7.65
N LYS A 177 16.97 23.52 -7.40
CA LYS A 177 16.97 24.64 -8.31
C LYS A 177 18.41 24.88 -8.74
N GLU A 178 18.66 24.79 -10.03
CA GLU A 178 19.91 25.26 -10.62
C GLU A 178 20.16 26.70 -10.13
N ASP A 179 21.36 26.96 -9.62
CA ASP A 179 21.81 28.21 -8.96
C ASP A 179 21.24 28.58 -7.58
N PHE A 180 20.21 27.90 -7.05
CA PHE A 180 19.61 28.24 -5.74
C PHE A 180 19.73 27.15 -4.66
N GLY A 181 20.39 26.02 -4.97
CA GLY A 181 20.68 24.95 -4.02
C GLY A 181 19.62 23.83 -3.96
N THR A 182 19.80 22.92 -3.01
CA THR A 182 18.92 21.76 -2.79
C THR A 182 18.25 21.85 -1.43
N GLU A 183 16.92 21.83 -1.43
CA GLU A 183 16.08 21.74 -0.24
C GLU A 183 15.60 20.29 -0.11
N ARG A 184 15.69 19.70 1.10
CA ARG A 184 15.31 18.31 1.37
C ARG A 184 14.45 18.22 2.62
N HIS A 185 13.29 17.63 2.46
CA HIS A 185 12.33 17.34 3.52
C HIS A 185 12.09 15.84 3.61
N ALA A 186 12.13 15.30 4.82
CA ALA A 186 11.88 13.88 5.08
C ALA A 186 10.93 13.75 6.27
N TYR A 187 9.83 13.02 6.07
CA TYR A 187 8.76 12.85 7.05
C TYR A 187 8.57 11.37 7.36
N ASP A 188 8.62 10.97 8.64
CA ASP A 188 8.26 9.63 9.10
C ASP A 188 6.77 9.63 9.48
N LEU A 189 5.92 9.19 8.54
CA LEU A 189 4.46 9.27 8.63
C LEU A 189 3.82 7.97 8.12
N PRO A 190 3.96 6.84 8.85
CA PRO A 190 3.59 5.51 8.36
C PRO A 190 2.14 5.43 7.87
N LYS A 191 1.19 5.95 8.66
CA LYS A 191 -0.23 5.92 8.33
C LYS A 191 -0.55 6.79 7.11
N ALA A 192 0.05 7.97 7.03
CA ALA A 192 -0.18 8.88 5.89
C ALA A 192 0.37 8.27 4.60
N VAL A 193 1.58 7.68 4.65
CA VAL A 193 2.18 7.00 3.50
C VAL A 193 1.30 5.87 2.99
N SER A 194 0.82 4.99 3.86
CA SER A 194 -0.09 3.90 3.47
C SER A 194 -1.37 4.44 2.84
N ASN A 195 -2.01 5.44 3.46
CA ASN A 195 -3.25 6.03 2.94
C ASN A 195 -3.05 6.73 1.59
N LEU A 196 -1.93 7.44 1.41
CA LEU A 196 -1.61 8.13 0.16
C LEU A 196 -1.34 7.15 -0.98
N LEU A 197 -0.58 6.09 -0.73
CA LEU A 197 -0.32 5.04 -1.72
C LEU A 197 -1.61 4.28 -2.08
N ASP A 198 -2.45 3.98 -1.08
CA ASP A 198 -3.73 3.31 -1.32
C ASP A 198 -4.71 4.20 -2.10
N ALA A 199 -4.75 5.51 -1.81
CA ALA A 199 -5.56 6.47 -2.55
C ALA A 199 -5.09 6.60 -4.00
N LEU A 200 -3.78 6.54 -4.22
CA LEU A 200 -3.20 6.62 -5.57
C LEU A 200 -3.46 5.36 -6.41
N ASP A 201 -3.60 4.20 -5.78
CA ASP A 201 -3.73 2.90 -6.46
C ASP A 201 -5.19 2.40 -6.56
N LYS A 202 -6.17 3.25 -6.17
CA LYS A 202 -7.61 2.94 -6.21
C LYS A 202 -8.38 4.02 -7.01
N PRO A 203 -9.51 3.66 -7.63
CA PRO A 203 -10.14 2.33 -7.67
C PRO A 203 -9.46 1.33 -8.61
N ALA A 204 -8.60 1.80 -9.51
CA ALA A 204 -7.78 0.97 -10.38
C ALA A 204 -6.30 1.33 -10.20
N ALA A 205 -5.43 0.41 -10.63
CA ALA A 205 -3.98 0.57 -10.56
C ALA A 205 -3.52 1.92 -11.11
N PHE A 206 -2.62 2.61 -10.40
CA PHE A 206 -2.17 3.96 -10.75
C PHE A 206 -1.76 4.09 -12.23
N GLU A 207 -0.97 3.14 -12.74
CA GLU A 207 -0.46 3.13 -14.11
C GLU A 207 -1.53 2.99 -15.18
N GLN A 208 -2.69 2.40 -14.86
CA GLN A 208 -3.80 2.23 -15.81
C GLN A 208 -4.63 3.52 -15.95
N ARG A 209 -4.45 4.48 -15.04
CA ARG A 209 -5.23 5.72 -14.99
C ARG A 209 -4.47 6.92 -15.57
N LEU A 210 -3.24 6.70 -16.03
CA LEU A 210 -2.44 7.72 -16.70
C LEU A 210 -2.75 7.75 -18.18
N HIS A 211 -2.91 8.95 -18.73
CA HIS A 211 -3.10 9.17 -20.16
C HIS A 211 -1.80 9.67 -20.77
N VAL A 212 -0.90 8.75 -21.14
CA VAL A 212 0.43 9.15 -21.64
C VAL A 212 0.34 9.57 -23.10
N ARG A 213 0.52 10.88 -23.36
CA ARG A 213 0.71 11.40 -24.72
C ARG A 213 2.17 11.27 -25.18
N CYS A 214 2.40 11.26 -26.49
CA CYS A 214 3.75 11.26 -27.04
C CYS A 214 4.47 12.55 -26.65
N ILE A 215 5.60 12.44 -25.95
CA ILE A 215 6.50 13.55 -25.68
C ILE A 215 7.50 13.62 -26.84
N ASP A 216 7.38 14.65 -27.67
CA ASP A 216 8.38 14.92 -28.71
C ASP A 216 9.57 15.72 -28.15
N GLY A 217 10.67 15.77 -28.91
CA GLY A 217 11.89 16.47 -28.50
C GLY A 217 11.76 17.99 -28.43
N SER A 218 10.67 18.55 -28.97
CA SER A 218 10.36 19.99 -28.93
C SER A 218 9.56 20.41 -27.72
N ASP A 219 9.02 19.47 -26.94
CA ASP A 219 8.16 19.79 -25.82
C ASP A 219 8.92 20.42 -24.65
N THR A 220 8.61 21.69 -24.38
CA THR A 220 9.16 22.46 -23.25
C THR A 220 8.28 22.42 -22.00
N GLY A 221 7.17 21.68 -22.03
CA GLY A 221 6.23 21.53 -20.93
C GLY A 221 6.85 20.85 -19.70
N ALA A 222 6.13 20.94 -18.59
CA ALA A 222 6.52 20.24 -17.37
C ALA A 222 6.41 18.73 -17.57
N ARG A 223 7.47 17.99 -17.24
CA ARG A 223 7.55 16.53 -17.42
C ARG A 223 7.60 15.83 -16.08
N LEU A 224 6.84 14.74 -15.95
CA LEU A 224 6.85 13.89 -14.78
C LEU A 224 7.46 12.54 -15.14
N ILE A 225 8.59 12.20 -14.52
CA ILE A 225 9.19 10.87 -14.60
C ILE A 225 8.73 10.11 -13.37
N VAL A 226 8.02 9.01 -13.59
CA VAL A 226 7.42 8.21 -12.53
C VAL A 226 8.07 6.84 -12.50
N ARG A 227 8.43 6.36 -11.31
CA ARG A 227 8.91 4.99 -11.08
C ARG A 227 8.21 4.42 -9.87
N TRP A 228 7.72 3.21 -9.97
CA TRP A 228 7.04 2.53 -8.87
C TRP A 228 7.52 1.10 -8.70
N GLN A 229 7.30 0.59 -7.50
CA GLN A 229 7.47 -0.82 -7.16
C GLN A 229 6.19 -1.31 -6.49
N ARG A 230 5.68 -2.45 -6.97
CA ARG A 230 4.55 -3.13 -6.33
C ARG A 230 5.04 -4.14 -5.29
N HIS A 231 4.11 -4.72 -4.54
CA HIS A 231 4.41 -5.66 -3.48
C HIS A 231 5.21 -6.90 -3.95
N ASP A 232 4.91 -7.41 -5.14
CA ASP A 232 5.65 -8.48 -5.82
C ASP A 232 7.10 -8.13 -6.20
N ARG A 233 7.53 -6.90 -5.90
CA ARG A 233 8.85 -6.31 -6.18
C ARG A 233 9.10 -5.99 -7.65
N LEU A 234 8.12 -6.15 -8.53
CA LEU A 234 8.23 -5.68 -9.90
C LEU A 234 8.30 -4.16 -9.92
N GLU A 235 9.30 -3.66 -10.63
CA GLU A 235 9.52 -2.24 -10.85
C GLU A 235 9.09 -1.86 -12.25
N ALA A 236 8.40 -0.74 -12.36
CA ALA A 236 8.02 -0.15 -13.63
C ALA A 236 8.13 1.37 -13.56
N GLY A 237 8.08 2.01 -14.71
CA GLY A 237 8.20 3.45 -14.80
C GLY A 237 7.75 3.97 -16.16
N LEU A 238 7.38 5.24 -16.18
CA LEU A 238 7.02 5.96 -17.39
C LEU A 238 7.42 7.42 -17.27
N THR A 239 7.31 8.14 -18.40
CA THR A 239 7.39 9.59 -18.42
C THR A 239 6.17 10.13 -19.13
N CYS A 240 5.52 11.13 -18.54
CA CYS A 240 4.34 11.80 -19.08
C CYS A 240 4.44 13.32 -18.88
N HIS A 241 3.49 14.06 -19.45
CA HIS A 241 3.32 15.47 -19.16
C HIS A 241 2.76 15.65 -17.76
N TYR A 242 3.17 16.74 -17.10
CA TYR A 242 2.66 17.09 -15.78
C TYR A 242 1.56 18.13 -15.87
N ASP A 243 0.40 17.70 -16.36
CA ASP A 243 -0.81 18.51 -16.51
C ASP A 243 -2.08 17.69 -16.23
N ALA A 244 -3.24 18.37 -16.25
CA ALA A 244 -4.53 17.76 -15.95
C ALA A 244 -5.01 16.73 -16.98
N GLN A 245 -4.40 16.67 -18.17
CA GLN A 245 -4.79 15.71 -19.21
C GLN A 245 -4.11 14.36 -18.98
N ASP A 246 -2.81 14.37 -18.66
CA ASP A 246 -2.02 13.14 -18.48
C ASP A 246 -2.18 12.52 -17.09
N MET A 247 -2.54 13.32 -16.08
CA MET A 247 -2.71 12.86 -14.70
C MET A 247 -4.10 12.23 -14.45
N PRO A 248 -4.22 11.34 -13.45
CA PRO A 248 -5.52 10.79 -13.05
C PRO A 248 -6.49 11.89 -12.59
N ALA A 249 -7.80 11.69 -12.78
CA ALA A 249 -8.81 12.69 -12.42
C ALA A 249 -8.84 13.05 -10.91
N ASP A 250 -8.45 12.10 -10.04
CA ASP A 250 -8.33 12.26 -8.59
C ASP A 250 -6.95 12.81 -8.16
N TRP A 251 -6.05 13.10 -9.10
CA TRP A 251 -4.73 13.66 -8.81
C TRP A 251 -4.76 14.94 -7.95
N PRO A 252 -5.67 15.90 -8.16
CA PRO A 252 -5.77 17.07 -7.28
C PRO A 252 -6.07 16.71 -5.81
N LEU A 253 -6.91 15.69 -5.58
CA LEU A 253 -7.22 15.21 -4.23
C LEU A 253 -5.99 14.56 -3.58
N PHE A 254 -5.26 13.73 -4.33
CA PHE A 254 -4.00 13.15 -3.88
C PHE A 254 -2.98 14.23 -3.49
N LEU A 255 -2.78 15.25 -4.33
CA LEU A 255 -1.88 16.36 -4.03
C LEU A 255 -2.28 17.11 -2.76
N ARG A 256 -3.58 17.31 -2.52
CA ARG A 256 -4.08 17.95 -1.31
C ARG A 256 -3.78 17.13 -0.05
N MET A 257 -4.11 15.83 -0.08
CA MET A 257 -3.81 14.93 1.04
C MET A 257 -2.31 14.90 1.36
N LEU A 258 -1.48 14.90 0.31
CA LEU A 258 -0.02 14.92 0.45
C LEU A 258 0.48 16.25 1.02
N HIS A 259 -0.05 17.37 0.54
CA HIS A 259 0.29 18.72 1.01
C HIS A 259 -0.07 18.91 2.48
N GLU A 260 -1.27 18.47 2.88
CA GLU A 260 -1.73 18.45 4.27
C GLU A 260 -0.83 17.58 5.14
N ALA A 261 -0.51 16.36 4.70
CA ALA A 261 0.35 15.43 5.44
C ALA A 261 1.77 15.98 5.67
N MET A 262 2.29 16.76 4.74
CA MET A 262 3.62 17.38 4.82
C MET A 262 3.63 18.74 5.51
N GLY A 263 2.51 19.21 6.05
CA GLY A 263 2.44 20.50 6.76
C GLY A 263 2.50 21.72 5.83
N GLY A 264 2.08 21.57 4.57
CA GLY A 264 1.85 22.70 3.68
C GLY A 264 3.05 23.19 2.85
N ILE A 265 4.03 22.31 2.58
CA ILE A 265 5.21 22.66 1.77
C ILE A 265 4.80 23.23 0.41
N ARG A 266 5.54 24.23 -0.08
CA ARG A 266 5.34 24.82 -1.41
C ARG A 266 6.36 24.27 -2.40
N GLY A 267 5.90 24.02 -3.62
CA GLY A 267 6.71 23.47 -4.71
C GLY A 267 5.96 23.54 -6.03
N ARG A 268 6.67 23.39 -7.15
CA ARG A 268 6.03 23.24 -8.47
C ARG A 268 5.21 21.95 -8.57
N PHE A 269 5.56 20.94 -7.77
CA PHE A 269 4.75 19.74 -7.60
C PHE A 269 3.37 20.01 -6.96
N PHE A 270 3.21 21.10 -6.22
CA PHE A 270 1.96 21.48 -5.55
C PHE A 270 1.31 22.70 -6.20
N ALA A 271 1.67 22.98 -7.45
CA ALA A 271 1.16 24.11 -8.21
C ALA A 271 -0.32 23.89 -8.54
N LEU A 272 -1.21 24.32 -7.63
CA LEU A 272 -2.67 24.16 -7.73
C LEU A 272 -3.27 24.88 -8.95
N ASP A 273 -2.54 25.83 -9.53
CA ASP A 273 -2.88 26.47 -10.81
C ASP A 273 -2.87 25.50 -12.00
N ARG A 274 -2.12 24.39 -11.92
CA ARG A 274 -2.13 23.31 -12.95
C ARG A 274 -3.25 22.31 -12.77
N PHE A 275 -3.77 22.21 -11.55
CA PHE A 275 -4.72 21.19 -11.13
C PHE A 275 -5.84 21.87 -10.36
N PRO A 276 -6.72 22.62 -11.06
CA PRO A 276 -7.83 23.29 -10.41
C PRO A 276 -8.70 22.24 -9.71
N PHE A 277 -8.98 22.48 -8.43
CA PHE A 277 -9.88 21.64 -7.64
C PHE A 277 -11.21 22.36 -7.51
N GLU A 278 -12.25 21.85 -8.17
CA GLU A 278 -13.62 22.27 -7.84
C GLU A 278 -13.99 21.65 -6.50
N SER A 279 -14.09 22.46 -5.46
CA SER A 279 -14.64 21.95 -4.20
C SER A 279 -16.11 21.58 -4.42
N ALA A 280 -16.61 20.54 -3.74
CA ALA A 280 -18.04 20.20 -3.78
C ALA A 280 -18.96 21.36 -3.36
N ALA A 281 -18.43 22.39 -2.67
CA ALA A 281 -19.17 23.62 -2.35
C ALA A 281 -19.32 24.58 -3.54
N GLN A 282 -18.49 24.48 -4.58
CA GLN A 282 -18.60 25.29 -5.81
C GLN A 282 -19.50 24.63 -6.86
N ALA A 283 -19.62 23.31 -6.88
CA ALA A 283 -20.55 22.60 -7.76
C ALA A 283 -22.04 22.88 -7.42
N SER A 284 -22.34 23.23 -6.16
CA SER A 284 -23.66 23.67 -5.72
C SER A 284 -23.93 25.17 -5.93
N ALA A 285 -22.98 25.89 -6.54
CA ALA A 285 -23.08 27.32 -6.84
C ALA A 285 -22.82 27.58 -8.33
N GLN A 286 -23.56 26.89 -9.19
CA GLN A 286 -23.89 27.40 -10.52
C GLN A 286 -25.40 27.67 -10.56
N PRO A 287 -25.83 28.85 -11.06
CA PRO A 287 -27.23 29.25 -11.11
C PRO A 287 -28.08 28.41 -12.07
#